data_AF-A0A7Y5JKQ8-F1
#
_entry.id   AF-A0A7Y5JKQ8-F1
#
_cell.length_a   1.000
_cell.length_b   1.000
_cell.length_c   1.000
_cell.angle_alpha   90.00
_cell.angle_beta   90.00
_cell.angle_gamma   90.00
#
_symmetry.space_group_name_H-M   'P 1'
#
loop_
_entity.id
_entity.type
_entity.pdbx_description
1 polymer ?
#
loop_
_entity_poly.entity_id
_entity_poly.type
_entity_poly.pdbx_seq_one_letter_code
_entity_poly.pdbx_strand_id
1 'polypeptide(L)'
;MAYGCVTCAEHLLAEGKASAAAALCDRVRQADVPKQRILEATRGAILARKSAGIPLLVEQLRSPDLGLFGIGVRTARELEGRDVTQAIARELDQAAPDRQIPLLLALADRKDAAVLPKVLQVAESGPKSLRQTALGLLDSYRDLACVPVLLNGAIDNDPDLSRTAKTSLARLGGQEIDDDLLARLRLASGRSRQTLLELAGQRRIEAAVPVALASMAAKYLRETMMQLFNDWFVARQPGLERTAGYYQDGRRFLQDTADLRCRLGLDDARLIRAR
;
A
#
# COMPACT_ATOMS: atom_id res chain seq x y z
N MET A 1 -47.75 -4.73 6.05
CA MET A 1 -47.70 -5.23 4.65
C MET A 1 -46.33 -5.10 4.00
N ALA A 2 -45.64 -3.96 4.10
CA ALA A 2 -44.34 -3.75 3.42
C ALA A 2 -43.24 -4.78 3.75
N TYR A 3 -43.17 -5.27 5.00
CA TYR A 3 -42.24 -6.35 5.38
C TYR A 3 -42.47 -7.64 4.58
N GLY A 4 -43.73 -8.07 4.46
CA GLY A 4 -44.11 -9.25 3.68
C GLY A 4 -43.76 -9.10 2.20
N CYS A 5 -43.84 -7.89 1.65
CA CYS A 5 -43.44 -7.62 0.27
C CYS A 5 -41.92 -7.77 0.06
N VAL A 6 -41.09 -7.28 0.99
CA VAL A 6 -39.63 -7.43 0.90
C VAL A 6 -39.22 -8.91 1.00
N THR A 7 -39.75 -9.63 1.99
CA THR A 7 -39.47 -11.08 2.15
C THR A 7 -40.01 -11.90 0.97
N CYS A 8 -41.14 -11.51 0.39
CA CYS A 8 -41.66 -12.14 -0.83
C CYS A 8 -40.74 -11.88 -2.03
N ALA A 9 -40.20 -10.67 -2.17
CA ALA A 9 -39.25 -10.36 -3.23
C ALA A 9 -37.96 -11.20 -3.11
N GLU A 10 -37.47 -11.44 -1.90
CA GLU A 10 -36.32 -12.32 -1.65
C GLU A 10 -36.60 -13.77 -2.05
N HIS A 11 -37.77 -14.31 -1.70
CA HIS A 11 -38.19 -15.65 -2.15
C HIS A 11 -38.33 -15.73 -3.68
N LEU A 12 -38.98 -14.74 -4.30
CA LEU A 12 -39.12 -14.68 -5.76
C LEU A 12 -37.75 -14.65 -6.45
N LEU A 13 -36.77 -13.95 -5.87
CA LEU A 13 -35.40 -13.94 -6.40
C LEU A 13 -34.73 -15.31 -6.27
N ALA A 14 -34.91 -16.00 -5.13
CA ALA A 14 -34.42 -17.36 -4.92
C ALA A 14 -35.06 -18.38 -5.89
N GLU A 15 -36.31 -18.16 -6.29
CA GLU A 15 -37.02 -18.94 -7.31
C GLU A 15 -36.65 -18.56 -8.76
N GLY A 16 -35.71 -17.63 -8.97
CA GLY A 16 -35.30 -17.18 -10.30
C GLY A 16 -36.26 -16.19 -10.98
N LYS A 17 -37.31 -15.72 -10.29
CA LYS A 17 -38.30 -14.76 -10.80
C LYS A 17 -37.82 -13.31 -10.62
N ALA A 18 -36.64 -13.02 -11.16
CA ALA A 18 -35.93 -11.75 -11.02
C ALA A 18 -36.78 -10.52 -11.38
N SER A 19 -37.53 -10.57 -12.49
CA SER A 19 -38.37 -9.44 -12.92
C SER A 19 -39.51 -9.15 -11.94
N ALA A 20 -40.12 -10.19 -11.36
CA ALA A 20 -41.22 -10.03 -10.40
C ALA A 20 -40.70 -9.51 -9.06
N ALA A 21 -39.55 -10.02 -8.60
CA ALA A 21 -38.87 -9.52 -7.41
C ALA A 21 -38.52 -8.04 -7.55
N ALA A 22 -37.94 -7.63 -8.68
CA ALA A 22 -37.60 -6.23 -8.95
C ALA A 22 -38.84 -5.32 -8.93
N ALA A 23 -39.92 -5.73 -9.60
CA ALA A 23 -41.17 -4.96 -9.64
C ALA A 23 -41.80 -4.79 -8.24
N LEU A 24 -41.76 -5.84 -7.41
CA LEU A 24 -42.26 -5.77 -6.04
C LEU A 24 -41.43 -4.83 -5.17
N CYS A 25 -40.10 -4.90 -5.30
CA CYS A 25 -39.19 -3.97 -4.64
C CYS A 25 -39.44 -2.52 -5.07
N ASP A 26 -39.62 -2.23 -6.36
CA ASP A 26 -39.87 -0.85 -6.81
C ASP A 26 -41.15 -0.26 -6.22
N ARG A 27 -42.21 -1.08 -6.11
CA ARG A 27 -43.46 -0.67 -5.47
C ARG A 27 -43.25 -0.29 -4.00
N VAL A 28 -42.43 -1.05 -3.27
CA VAL A 28 -42.12 -0.73 -1.87
C VAL A 28 -41.26 0.53 -1.77
N ARG A 29 -40.33 0.77 -2.71
CA ARG A 29 -39.51 1.99 -2.76
C ARG A 29 -40.33 3.27 -2.97
N GLN A 30 -41.43 3.18 -3.71
CA GLN A 30 -42.31 4.30 -4.04
C GLN A 30 -43.49 4.48 -3.07
N ALA A 31 -43.67 3.55 -2.13
CA ALA A 31 -44.77 3.59 -1.18
C ALA A 31 -44.44 4.46 0.05
N ASP A 32 -45.48 4.96 0.70
CA ASP A 32 -45.38 5.60 2.01
C ASP A 32 -45.19 4.52 3.10
N VAL A 33 -43.94 4.11 3.28
CA VAL A 33 -43.53 3.06 4.22
C VAL A 33 -42.32 3.51 5.01
N PRO A 34 -42.05 2.90 6.19
CA PRO A 34 -40.89 3.26 7.00
C PRO A 34 -39.58 3.19 6.18
N LYS A 35 -38.67 4.14 6.39
CA LYS A 35 -37.41 4.29 5.66
C LYS A 35 -36.63 2.97 5.52
N GLN A 36 -36.58 2.16 6.58
CA GLN A 36 -35.92 0.85 6.55
C GLN A 36 -36.44 -0.06 5.43
N ARG A 37 -37.75 -0.05 5.15
CA ARG A 37 -38.36 -0.84 4.06
C ARG A 37 -37.98 -0.30 2.69
N ILE A 38 -37.82 1.01 2.54
CA ILE A 38 -37.32 1.63 1.30
C ILE A 38 -35.86 1.19 1.06
N LEU A 39 -35.02 1.16 2.09
CA LEU A 39 -33.63 0.71 1.98
C LEU A 39 -33.55 -0.77 1.55
N GLU A 40 -34.25 -1.65 2.26
CA GLU A 40 -34.27 -3.09 1.94
C GLU A 40 -34.83 -3.36 0.55
N ALA A 41 -35.90 -2.67 0.16
CA ALA A 41 -36.44 -2.76 -1.18
C ALA A 41 -35.47 -2.21 -2.24
N THR A 42 -34.68 -1.18 -1.93
CA THR A 42 -33.64 -0.66 -2.83
C THR A 42 -32.53 -1.69 -3.04
N ARG A 43 -32.05 -2.35 -1.98
CA ARG A 43 -31.11 -3.48 -2.09
C ARG A 43 -31.71 -4.60 -2.95
N GLY A 44 -32.93 -5.04 -2.64
CA GLY A 44 -33.60 -6.12 -3.38
C GLY A 44 -33.81 -5.79 -4.87
N ALA A 45 -34.19 -4.55 -5.17
CA ALA A 45 -34.35 -4.03 -6.52
C ALA A 45 -33.05 -4.09 -7.35
N ILE A 46 -31.90 -3.76 -6.74
CA ILE A 46 -30.59 -3.81 -7.40
C ILE A 46 -30.17 -5.26 -7.62
N LEU A 47 -30.23 -6.11 -6.59
CA LEU A 47 -29.82 -7.51 -6.66
C LEU A 47 -30.64 -8.30 -7.67
N ALA A 48 -31.97 -8.10 -7.68
CA ALA A 48 -32.86 -8.76 -8.62
C ALA A 48 -32.54 -8.43 -10.08
N ARG A 49 -32.02 -7.22 -10.34
CA ARG A 49 -31.63 -6.75 -11.68
C ARG A 49 -30.22 -7.14 -12.10
N LYS A 50 -29.36 -7.61 -11.19
CA LYS A 50 -27.95 -7.91 -11.47
C LYS A 50 -27.26 -6.71 -12.16
N SER A 51 -26.58 -6.93 -13.28
CA SER A 51 -25.95 -5.88 -14.10
C SER A 51 -26.91 -4.74 -14.49
N ALA A 52 -28.19 -5.02 -14.76
CA ALA A 52 -29.16 -3.98 -15.10
C ALA A 52 -29.50 -3.07 -13.90
N GLY A 53 -29.09 -3.45 -12.68
CA GLY A 53 -29.24 -2.67 -11.45
C GLY A 53 -28.11 -1.65 -11.22
N ILE A 54 -27.05 -1.66 -12.03
CA ILE A 54 -25.90 -0.76 -11.86
C ILE A 54 -26.30 0.73 -11.84
N PRO A 55 -27.19 1.25 -12.72
CA PRO A 55 -27.60 2.65 -12.65
C PRO A 55 -28.23 3.02 -11.31
N LEU A 56 -29.08 2.13 -10.76
CA LEU A 56 -29.72 2.33 -9.47
C LEU A 56 -28.70 2.22 -8.32
N LEU A 57 -27.72 1.33 -8.42
CA LEU A 57 -26.61 1.25 -7.46
C LEU A 57 -25.82 2.56 -7.42
N VAL A 58 -25.41 3.07 -8.59
CA VAL A 58 -24.67 4.33 -8.72
C VAL A 58 -25.45 5.51 -8.16
N GLU A 59 -26.76 5.58 -8.42
CA GLU A 59 -27.66 6.56 -7.80
C GLU A 59 -27.55 6.53 -6.27
N GLN A 60 -27.55 5.33 -5.66
CA GLN A 60 -27.45 5.20 -4.21
C GLN A 60 -26.06 5.60 -3.69
N LEU A 61 -24.97 5.24 -4.39
CA LEU A 61 -23.60 5.63 -4.01
C LEU A 61 -23.38 7.15 -4.08
N ARG A 62 -24.19 7.86 -4.86
CA ARG A 62 -24.18 9.33 -4.96
C ARG A 62 -25.20 10.01 -4.06
N SER A 63 -26.10 9.26 -3.42
CA SER A 63 -27.20 9.83 -2.64
C SER A 63 -26.69 10.68 -1.46
N PRO A 64 -27.26 11.87 -1.19
CA PRO A 64 -26.97 12.64 0.03
C PRO A 64 -27.57 11.99 1.28
N ASP A 65 -28.54 11.09 1.13
CA ASP A 65 -29.11 10.34 2.25
C ASP A 65 -28.13 9.24 2.70
N LEU A 66 -27.63 9.35 3.93
CA LEU A 66 -26.66 8.41 4.48
C LEU A 66 -27.17 6.96 4.55
N GLY A 67 -28.48 6.75 4.70
CA GLY A 67 -29.08 5.42 4.68
C GLY A 67 -29.06 4.81 3.28
N LEU A 68 -29.39 5.61 2.26
CA LEU A 68 -29.32 5.18 0.86
C LEU A 68 -27.86 4.97 0.40
N PHE A 69 -26.95 5.85 0.79
CA PHE A 69 -25.51 5.64 0.56
C PHE A 69 -25.03 4.33 1.21
N GLY A 70 -25.35 4.13 2.49
CA GLY A 70 -24.98 2.92 3.23
C GLY A 70 -25.55 1.64 2.60
N ILE A 71 -26.80 1.65 2.15
CA ILE A 71 -27.38 0.48 1.47
C ILE A 71 -26.74 0.23 0.11
N GLY A 72 -26.41 1.30 -0.64
CA GLY A 72 -25.66 1.19 -1.90
C GLY A 72 -24.29 0.54 -1.68
N VAL A 73 -23.52 1.02 -0.70
CA VAL A 73 -22.20 0.49 -0.32
C VAL A 73 -22.28 -0.97 0.11
N ARG A 74 -23.33 -1.38 0.84
CA ARG A 74 -23.55 -2.79 1.18
C ARG A 74 -23.85 -3.62 -0.08
N THR A 75 -24.79 -3.16 -0.90
CA THR A 75 -25.22 -3.86 -2.11
C THR A 75 -24.08 -4.02 -3.13
N ALA A 76 -23.16 -3.05 -3.20
CA ALA A 76 -21.96 -3.10 -4.02
C ALA A 76 -21.04 -4.30 -3.71
N ARG A 77 -21.05 -4.82 -2.47
CA ARG A 77 -20.29 -6.02 -2.08
C ARG A 77 -20.95 -7.32 -2.53
N GLU A 78 -22.27 -7.30 -2.63
CA GLU A 78 -23.09 -8.48 -2.88
C GLU A 78 -23.31 -8.74 -4.37
N LEU A 79 -23.35 -7.67 -5.16
CA LEU A 79 -23.61 -7.76 -6.59
C LEU A 79 -22.40 -8.32 -7.34
N GLU A 80 -22.52 -9.48 -7.95
CA GLU A 80 -21.46 -10.10 -8.75
C GLU A 80 -21.31 -9.41 -10.12
N GLY A 81 -20.14 -9.55 -10.75
CA GLY A 81 -19.90 -9.10 -12.13
C GLY A 81 -18.81 -8.04 -12.26
N ARG A 82 -18.02 -8.14 -13.33
CA ARG A 82 -16.88 -7.24 -13.60
C ARG A 82 -17.32 -5.81 -13.90
N ASP A 83 -18.46 -5.66 -14.57
CA ASP A 83 -19.12 -4.39 -14.85
C ASP A 83 -19.46 -3.62 -13.57
N VAL A 84 -19.91 -4.32 -12.52
CA VAL A 84 -20.15 -3.73 -11.20
C VAL A 84 -18.84 -3.26 -10.56
N THR A 85 -17.78 -4.09 -10.61
CA THR A 85 -16.44 -3.71 -10.11
C THR A 85 -15.96 -2.42 -10.79
N GLN A 86 -16.11 -2.34 -12.12
CA GLN A 86 -15.73 -1.17 -12.89
C GLN A 86 -16.59 0.06 -12.56
N ALA A 87 -17.89 -0.12 -12.33
CA ALA A 87 -18.76 0.97 -11.90
C ALA A 87 -18.33 1.54 -10.54
N ILE A 88 -18.08 0.68 -9.54
CA ILE A 88 -17.62 1.11 -8.21
C ILE A 88 -16.25 1.80 -8.31
N ALA A 89 -15.32 1.27 -9.11
CA ALA A 89 -14.02 1.89 -9.32
C ALA A 89 -14.12 3.29 -9.94
N ARG A 90 -15.06 3.53 -10.87
CA ARG A 90 -15.34 4.85 -11.45
C ARG A 90 -15.97 5.80 -10.43
N GLU A 91 -16.88 5.28 -9.59
CA GLU A 91 -17.49 6.08 -8.52
C GLU A 91 -16.46 6.48 -7.48
N LEU A 92 -15.51 5.60 -7.13
CA LEU A 92 -14.41 5.91 -6.23
C LEU A 92 -13.58 7.11 -6.71
N ASP A 93 -13.32 7.20 -8.03
CA ASP A 93 -12.55 8.30 -8.63
C ASP A 93 -13.29 9.64 -8.62
N GLN A 94 -14.62 9.62 -8.65
CA GLN A 94 -15.46 10.82 -8.72
C GLN A 94 -16.00 11.25 -7.35
N ALA A 95 -15.93 10.38 -6.35
CA ALA A 95 -16.53 10.60 -5.05
C ALA A 95 -15.81 11.69 -4.25
N ALA A 96 -16.57 12.39 -3.41
CA ALA A 96 -16.03 13.28 -2.40
C ALA A 96 -15.14 12.51 -1.39
N PRO A 97 -14.12 13.16 -0.79
CA PRO A 97 -13.13 12.48 0.05
C PRO A 97 -13.70 11.63 1.20
N ASP A 98 -14.81 12.08 1.80
CA ASP A 98 -15.54 11.39 2.87
C ASP A 98 -16.20 10.08 2.41
N ARG A 99 -16.43 9.90 1.11
CA ARG A 99 -17.04 8.72 0.51
C ARG A 99 -16.05 7.76 -0.13
N GLN A 100 -14.83 8.21 -0.43
CA GLN A 100 -13.82 7.38 -1.11
C GLN A 100 -13.42 6.14 -0.30
N ILE A 101 -13.22 6.28 1.01
CA ILE A 101 -12.82 5.13 1.86
C ILE A 101 -13.90 4.03 1.89
N PRO A 102 -15.19 4.32 2.17
CA PRO A 102 -16.24 3.31 2.10
C PRO A 102 -16.36 2.60 0.73
N LEU A 103 -16.15 3.35 -0.36
CA LEU A 103 -16.16 2.79 -1.72
C LEU A 103 -14.95 1.90 -2.00
N LEU A 104 -13.76 2.31 -1.56
CA LEU A 104 -12.54 1.51 -1.66
C LEU A 104 -12.68 0.19 -0.89
N LEU A 105 -13.21 0.25 0.34
CA LEU A 105 -13.46 -0.96 1.14
C LEU A 105 -14.49 -1.87 0.47
N ALA A 106 -15.60 -1.31 -0.04
CA ALA A 106 -16.59 -2.09 -0.78
C ALA A 106 -16.02 -2.71 -2.05
N LEU A 107 -15.11 -2.02 -2.73
CA LEU A 107 -14.40 -2.54 -3.90
C LEU A 107 -13.46 -3.69 -3.50
N ALA A 108 -12.70 -3.54 -2.42
CA ALA A 108 -11.74 -4.54 -1.92
C ALA A 108 -12.40 -5.81 -1.40
N ASP A 109 -13.63 -5.73 -0.87
CA ASP A 109 -14.39 -6.88 -0.41
C ASP A 109 -14.91 -7.77 -1.57
N ARG A 110 -14.77 -7.33 -2.83
CA ARG A 110 -15.25 -8.07 -4.01
C ARG A 110 -14.23 -9.10 -4.48
N LYS A 111 -14.75 -10.26 -4.90
CA LYS A 111 -13.95 -11.38 -5.45
C LYS A 111 -13.77 -11.28 -6.97
N ASP A 112 -13.30 -10.14 -7.46
CA ASP A 112 -13.10 -9.90 -8.89
C ASP A 112 -11.65 -9.49 -9.19
N ALA A 113 -11.06 -10.05 -10.25
CA ALA A 113 -9.66 -9.81 -10.59
C ALA A 113 -9.35 -8.35 -10.98
N ALA A 114 -10.35 -7.56 -11.38
CA ALA A 114 -10.17 -6.14 -11.68
C ALA A 114 -10.04 -5.25 -10.43
N VAL A 115 -10.24 -5.80 -9.22
CA VAL A 115 -10.10 -5.07 -7.95
C VAL A 115 -8.63 -4.72 -7.68
N LEU A 116 -7.72 -5.71 -7.73
CA LEU A 116 -6.32 -5.52 -7.34
C LEU A 116 -5.63 -4.38 -8.13
N PRO A 117 -5.72 -4.30 -9.47
CA PRO A 117 -5.14 -3.18 -10.22
C PRO A 117 -5.61 -1.82 -9.73
N LYS A 118 -6.89 -1.71 -9.33
CA LYS A 118 -7.43 -0.46 -8.81
C LYS A 118 -6.91 -0.14 -7.42
N VAL A 119 -6.81 -1.12 -6.52
CA VAL A 119 -6.25 -0.93 -5.18
C VAL A 119 -4.77 -0.54 -5.25
N LEU A 120 -3.99 -1.16 -6.14
CA LEU A 120 -2.59 -0.80 -6.39
C LEU A 120 -2.47 0.66 -6.87
N GLN A 121 -3.28 1.07 -7.85
CA GLN A 121 -3.30 2.46 -8.33
C GLN A 121 -3.56 3.45 -7.18
N VAL A 122 -4.54 3.16 -6.31
CA VAL A 122 -4.87 4.03 -5.18
C VAL A 122 -3.75 4.05 -4.13
N ALA A 123 -3.08 2.93 -3.88
CA ALA A 123 -1.95 2.83 -2.96
C ALA A 123 -0.68 3.55 -3.48
N GLU A 124 -0.55 3.73 -4.79
CA GLU A 124 0.55 4.48 -5.40
C GLU A 124 0.30 5.99 -5.38
N SER A 125 -0.88 6.44 -5.85
CA SER A 125 -1.11 7.85 -6.19
C SER A 125 -2.34 8.49 -5.54
N GLY A 126 -3.02 7.80 -4.63
CA GLY A 126 -4.20 8.34 -3.94
C GLY A 126 -3.87 9.47 -2.96
N PRO A 127 -4.87 10.27 -2.53
CA PRO A 127 -4.70 11.22 -1.44
C PRO A 127 -4.32 10.47 -0.15
N LYS A 128 -3.56 11.12 0.74
CA LYS A 128 -2.88 10.47 1.90
C LYS A 128 -3.75 9.43 2.63
N SER A 129 -4.94 9.81 3.10
CA SER A 129 -5.81 8.91 3.87
C SER A 129 -6.29 7.71 3.06
N LEU A 130 -6.57 7.92 1.77
CA LEU A 130 -7.03 6.86 0.87
C LEU A 130 -5.86 5.93 0.49
N ARG A 131 -4.68 6.50 0.24
CA ARG A 131 -3.43 5.78 -0.02
C ARG A 131 -3.07 4.87 1.16
N GLN A 132 -3.14 5.39 2.38
CA GLN A 132 -2.90 4.61 3.59
C GLN A 132 -3.87 3.44 3.71
N THR A 133 -5.17 3.67 3.47
CA THR A 133 -6.19 2.61 3.49
C THR A 133 -5.89 1.56 2.43
N ALA A 134 -5.56 1.95 1.20
CA ALA A 134 -5.22 1.03 0.12
C ALA A 134 -3.97 0.19 0.43
N LEU A 135 -2.91 0.78 0.97
CA LEU A 135 -1.72 0.04 1.43
C LEU A 135 -2.08 -1.03 2.47
N GLY A 136 -3.00 -0.71 3.39
CA GLY A 136 -3.49 -1.64 4.41
C GLY A 136 -4.27 -2.83 3.84
N LEU A 137 -4.89 -2.69 2.67
CA LEU A 137 -5.69 -3.75 2.04
C LEU A 137 -4.84 -4.76 1.26
N LEU A 138 -3.64 -4.35 0.81
CA LEU A 138 -2.79 -5.17 -0.07
C LEU A 138 -2.28 -6.46 0.58
N ASP A 139 -2.27 -6.56 1.91
CA ASP A 139 -1.79 -7.75 2.63
C ASP A 139 -2.63 -9.01 2.38
N SER A 140 -3.91 -8.82 2.08
CA SER A 140 -4.89 -9.89 1.84
C SER A 140 -4.77 -10.55 0.45
N TYR A 141 -4.14 -9.88 -0.53
CA TYR A 141 -4.11 -10.33 -1.93
C TYR A 141 -3.06 -11.41 -2.20
N ARG A 142 -1.98 -11.48 -1.40
CA ARG A 142 -0.87 -12.45 -1.58
C ARG A 142 -0.31 -12.50 -3.00
N ASP A 143 -0.23 -11.34 -3.65
CA ASP A 143 0.23 -11.20 -5.03
C ASP A 143 1.57 -10.45 -5.06
N LEU A 144 2.51 -10.91 -5.89
CA LEU A 144 3.82 -10.28 -6.10
C LEU A 144 3.70 -8.83 -6.61
N ALA A 145 2.62 -8.50 -7.34
CA ALA A 145 2.33 -7.14 -7.80
C ALA A 145 2.19 -6.13 -6.65
N CYS A 146 1.87 -6.59 -5.42
CA CYS A 146 1.82 -5.75 -4.23
C CYS A 146 3.21 -5.29 -3.75
N VAL A 147 4.26 -6.07 -4.02
CA VAL A 147 5.58 -5.86 -3.40
C VAL A 147 6.21 -4.51 -3.80
N PRO A 148 6.27 -4.10 -5.07
CA PRO A 148 6.85 -2.81 -5.44
C PRO A 148 6.10 -1.62 -4.79
N VAL A 149 4.77 -1.66 -4.80
CA VAL A 149 3.92 -0.60 -4.24
C VAL A 149 4.12 -0.47 -2.74
N LEU A 150 4.11 -1.59 -2.02
CA LEU A 150 4.32 -1.57 -0.59
C LEU A 150 5.77 -1.20 -0.23
N LEU A 151 6.77 -1.59 -1.02
CA LEU A 151 8.16 -1.19 -0.75
C LEU A 151 8.36 0.32 -0.92
N ASN A 152 7.74 0.91 -1.94
CA ASN A 152 7.72 2.36 -2.13
C ASN A 152 7.03 3.06 -0.96
N GLY A 153 5.88 2.53 -0.50
CA GLY A 153 5.21 3.02 0.70
C GLY A 153 6.09 2.89 1.94
N ALA A 154 6.82 1.79 2.11
CA ALA A 154 7.64 1.51 3.29
C ALA A 154 8.86 2.43 3.44
N ILE A 155 9.35 3.03 2.35
CA ILE A 155 10.45 4.01 2.36
C ILE A 155 9.99 5.47 2.27
N ASP A 156 8.67 5.70 2.21
CA ASP A 156 8.05 7.02 2.14
C ASP A 156 8.47 7.88 3.35
N ASN A 157 8.51 9.20 3.15
CA ASN A 157 8.86 10.14 4.22
C ASN A 157 7.69 10.35 5.20
N ASP A 158 6.46 10.06 4.78
CA ASP A 158 5.31 10.08 5.68
C ASP A 158 5.34 8.85 6.62
N PRO A 159 5.40 9.05 7.94
CA PRO A 159 5.58 7.96 8.89
C PRO A 159 4.37 7.02 8.96
N ASP A 160 3.16 7.49 8.65
CA ASP A 160 1.95 6.67 8.68
C ASP A 160 1.88 5.77 7.45
N LEU A 161 2.22 6.30 6.27
CA LEU A 161 2.33 5.49 5.05
C LEU A 161 3.44 4.45 5.17
N SER A 162 4.62 4.85 5.67
CA SER A 162 5.74 3.93 5.90
C SER A 162 5.36 2.81 6.85
N ARG A 163 4.73 3.13 7.99
CA ARG A 163 4.30 2.13 8.98
C ARG A 163 3.26 1.17 8.41
N THR A 164 2.22 1.69 7.77
CA THR A 164 1.16 0.87 7.19
C THR A 164 1.72 -0.07 6.12
N ALA A 165 2.56 0.44 5.20
CA ALA A 165 3.15 -0.39 4.15
C ALA A 165 4.09 -1.49 4.69
N LYS A 166 4.90 -1.18 5.72
CA LYS A 166 5.73 -2.18 6.40
C LYS A 166 4.88 -3.28 7.05
N THR A 167 3.80 -2.90 7.73
CA THR A 167 2.88 -3.86 8.37
C THR A 167 2.22 -4.75 7.33
N SER A 168 1.77 -4.18 6.20
CA SER A 168 1.19 -4.96 5.11
C SER A 168 2.21 -5.91 4.48
N LEU A 169 3.45 -5.46 4.21
CA LEU A 169 4.52 -6.33 3.71
C LEU A 169 4.88 -7.46 4.67
N ALA A 170 4.89 -7.21 5.98
CA ALA A 170 5.16 -8.24 6.96
C ALA A 170 4.06 -9.33 6.97
N ARG A 171 2.82 -8.97 6.62
CA ARG A 171 1.66 -9.87 6.57
C ARG A 171 1.41 -10.52 5.21
N LEU A 172 1.98 -9.98 4.14
CA LEU A 172 1.80 -10.46 2.78
C LEU A 172 2.41 -11.86 2.61
N GLY A 173 1.63 -12.91 2.80
CA GLY A 173 2.15 -14.29 2.81
C GLY A 173 2.51 -14.82 1.42
N GLY A 174 3.57 -15.64 1.33
CA GLY A 174 3.95 -16.40 0.13
C GLY A 174 5.46 -16.58 0.00
N GLN A 175 5.93 -17.79 -0.34
CA GLN A 175 7.36 -18.07 -0.51
C GLN A 175 7.97 -17.26 -1.65
N GLU A 176 7.24 -17.09 -2.76
CA GLU A 176 7.69 -16.29 -3.90
C GLU A 176 7.96 -14.83 -3.51
N ILE A 177 7.17 -14.29 -2.56
CA ILE A 177 7.39 -12.95 -2.02
C ILE A 177 8.66 -12.89 -1.18
N ASP A 178 8.94 -13.92 -0.38
CA ASP A 178 10.19 -14.00 0.39
C ASP A 178 11.42 -14.07 -0.52
N ASP A 179 11.32 -14.84 -1.60
CA ASP A 179 12.39 -14.97 -2.60
C ASP A 179 12.63 -13.65 -3.34
N ASP A 180 11.56 -12.93 -3.73
CA ASP A 180 11.66 -11.59 -4.35
C ASP A 180 12.25 -10.56 -3.38
N LEU A 181 11.81 -10.53 -2.12
CA LEU A 181 12.37 -9.65 -1.09
C LEU A 181 13.86 -9.93 -0.85
N LEU A 182 14.27 -11.20 -0.82
CA LEU A 182 15.67 -11.60 -0.69
C LEU A 182 16.50 -11.17 -1.91
N ALA A 183 15.97 -11.34 -3.13
CA ALA A 183 16.62 -10.89 -4.35
C ALA A 183 16.83 -9.36 -4.34
N ARG A 184 15.79 -8.59 -3.96
CA ARG A 184 15.88 -7.13 -3.80
C ARG A 184 16.87 -6.73 -2.73
N LEU A 185 16.88 -7.42 -1.59
CA LEU A 185 17.79 -7.12 -0.48
C LEU A 185 19.27 -7.18 -0.90
N ARG A 186 19.64 -8.14 -1.76
CA ARG A 186 21.02 -8.26 -2.25
C ARG A 186 21.48 -7.03 -3.02
N LEU A 187 20.57 -6.40 -3.79
CA LEU A 187 20.86 -5.26 -4.66
C LEU A 187 20.61 -3.90 -3.99
N ALA A 188 19.79 -3.87 -2.93
CA ALA A 188 19.38 -2.63 -2.29
C ALA A 188 20.52 -1.94 -1.53
N SER A 189 20.43 -0.61 -1.46
CA SER A 189 21.31 0.27 -0.67
C SER A 189 20.49 1.26 0.17
N GLY A 190 21.16 1.98 1.08
CA GLY A 190 20.53 3.04 1.88
C GLY A 190 19.29 2.60 2.67
N ARG A 191 18.26 3.45 2.69
CA ARG A 191 16.99 3.23 3.42
C ARG A 191 16.25 1.99 2.91
N SER A 192 16.27 1.72 1.61
CA SER A 192 15.63 0.53 1.03
C SER A 192 16.24 -0.76 1.59
N ARG A 193 17.58 -0.84 1.69
CA ARG A 193 18.26 -1.99 2.28
C ARG A 193 17.90 -2.17 3.76
N GLN A 194 17.83 -1.08 4.52
CA GLN A 194 17.45 -1.12 5.94
C GLN A 194 16.03 -1.68 6.10
N THR A 195 15.06 -1.17 5.33
CA THR A 195 13.68 -1.66 5.34
C THR A 195 13.61 -3.14 4.94
N LEU A 196 14.35 -3.58 3.92
CA LEU A 196 14.37 -4.98 3.50
C LEU A 196 14.98 -5.92 4.56
N LEU A 197 16.02 -5.48 5.28
CA LEU A 197 16.58 -6.24 6.41
C LEU A 197 15.57 -6.36 7.56
N GLU A 198 14.88 -5.27 7.90
CA GLU A 198 13.81 -5.26 8.91
C GLU A 198 12.70 -6.25 8.53
N LEU A 199 12.22 -6.18 7.28
CA LEU A 199 11.18 -7.07 6.77
C LEU A 199 11.63 -8.54 6.74
N ALA A 200 12.86 -8.82 6.29
CA ALA A 200 13.40 -10.17 6.29
C ALA A 200 13.47 -10.76 7.71
N GLY A 201 13.81 -9.94 8.70
CA GLY A 201 13.76 -10.32 10.11
C GLY A 201 12.33 -10.61 10.61
N GLN A 202 11.38 -9.72 10.33
CA GLN A 202 9.97 -9.88 10.71
C GLN A 202 9.35 -11.14 10.10
N ARG A 203 9.71 -11.44 8.85
CA ARG A 203 9.20 -12.58 8.08
C ARG A 203 10.01 -13.86 8.27
N ARG A 204 11.10 -13.82 9.04
CA ARG A 204 12.02 -14.96 9.29
C ARG A 204 12.57 -15.58 8.01
N ILE A 205 12.98 -14.73 7.06
CA ILE A 205 13.66 -15.19 5.83
C ILE A 205 15.08 -15.61 6.21
N GLU A 206 15.28 -16.87 6.57
CA GLU A 206 16.57 -17.39 7.07
C GLU A 206 17.71 -17.17 6.06
N ALA A 207 17.41 -17.27 4.76
CA ALA A 207 18.37 -17.02 3.70
C ALA A 207 18.90 -15.56 3.63
N ALA A 208 18.27 -14.63 4.37
CA ALA A 208 18.76 -13.26 4.53
C ALA A 208 19.88 -13.13 5.60
N VAL A 209 20.05 -14.10 6.50
CA VAL A 209 21.03 -14.04 7.60
C VAL A 209 22.46 -13.80 7.10
N PRO A 210 22.98 -14.50 6.08
CA PRO A 210 24.31 -14.21 5.55
C PRO A 210 24.44 -12.78 4.99
N VAL A 211 23.37 -12.25 4.38
CA VAL A 211 23.35 -10.88 3.84
C VAL A 211 23.35 -9.85 4.97
N ALA A 212 22.61 -10.11 6.05
CA ALA A 212 22.62 -9.28 7.26
C ALA A 212 23.99 -9.27 7.92
N LEU A 213 24.60 -10.44 8.12
CA LEU A 213 25.94 -10.59 8.71
C LEU A 213 27.01 -9.88 7.86
N ALA A 214 27.00 -10.08 6.54
CA ALA A 214 27.90 -9.39 5.63
C ALA A 214 27.74 -7.86 5.72
N SER A 215 26.51 -7.37 5.88
CA SER A 215 26.22 -5.94 6.05
C SER A 215 26.78 -5.40 7.37
N MET A 216 26.66 -6.16 8.46
CA MET A 216 27.24 -5.81 9.76
C MET A 216 28.78 -5.79 9.71
N ALA A 217 29.38 -6.83 9.14
CA ALA A 217 30.83 -6.95 9.00
C ALA A 217 31.42 -5.82 8.13
N ALA A 218 30.76 -5.49 7.01
CA ALA A 218 31.18 -4.39 6.15
C ALA A 218 31.10 -3.03 6.86
N LYS A 219 30.03 -2.78 7.65
CA LYS A 219 29.90 -1.56 8.44
C LYS A 219 30.98 -1.47 9.52
N TYR A 220 31.17 -2.54 10.29
CA TYR A 220 32.19 -2.60 11.33
C TYR A 220 33.60 -2.38 10.75
N LEU A 221 33.95 -3.09 9.67
CA LEU A 221 35.23 -2.93 9.02
C LEU A 221 35.44 -1.48 8.53
N ARG A 222 34.42 -0.86 7.93
CA ARG A 222 34.49 0.55 7.50
C ARG A 222 34.78 1.47 8.69
N GLU A 223 34.07 1.30 9.79
CA GLU A 223 34.24 2.14 10.99
C GLU A 223 35.64 1.97 11.59
N THR A 224 36.13 0.74 11.75
CA THR A 224 37.48 0.46 12.26
C THR A 224 38.57 0.99 11.32
N MET A 225 38.43 0.79 10.01
CA MET A 225 39.40 1.32 9.04
C MET A 225 39.41 2.84 9.04
N MET A 226 38.26 3.50 9.15
CA MET A 226 38.20 4.96 9.29
C MET A 226 38.84 5.44 10.59
N GLN A 227 38.70 4.72 11.70
CA GLN A 227 39.38 5.07 12.95
C GLN A 227 40.91 5.00 12.78
N LEU A 228 41.43 3.87 12.29
CA LEU A 228 42.87 3.69 12.04
C LEU A 228 43.43 4.74 11.07
N PHE A 229 42.68 5.02 10.01
CA PHE A 229 43.02 6.05 9.03
C PHE A 229 43.14 7.42 9.70
N ASN A 230 42.14 7.83 10.48
CA ASN A 230 42.17 9.10 11.20
C ASN A 230 43.29 9.15 12.24
N ASP A 231 43.50 8.10 13.02
CA ASP A 231 44.53 8.04 14.05
C ASP A 231 45.93 8.23 13.44
N TRP A 232 46.19 7.62 12.28
CA TRP A 232 47.47 7.76 11.58
C TRP A 232 47.77 9.21 11.16
N PHE A 233 46.75 9.94 10.68
CA PHE A 233 46.86 11.33 10.27
C PHE A 233 46.95 12.28 11.48
N VAL A 234 46.08 12.11 12.48
CA VAL A 234 46.08 12.93 13.70
C VAL A 234 47.38 12.80 14.47
N ALA A 235 47.98 11.61 14.52
CA ALA A 235 49.30 11.41 15.14
C ALA A 235 50.43 12.21 14.47
N ARG A 236 50.26 12.64 13.20
CA ARG A 236 51.25 13.40 12.43
C ARG A 236 50.91 14.88 12.29
N GLN A 237 49.65 15.24 12.52
CA GLN A 237 49.16 16.61 12.56
C GLN A 237 48.21 16.76 13.76
N PRO A 238 48.76 17.03 14.96
CA PRO A 238 47.95 17.28 16.13
C PRO A 238 46.96 18.42 15.89
N GLY A 239 45.71 18.25 16.31
CA GLY A 239 44.62 19.20 16.07
C GLY A 239 43.88 19.02 14.75
N LEU A 240 44.27 18.07 13.90
CA LEU A 240 43.50 17.73 12.70
C LEU A 240 42.12 17.17 13.07
N GLU A 241 41.07 17.77 12.51
CA GLU A 241 39.70 17.28 12.67
C GLU A 241 39.47 16.01 11.85
N ARG A 242 38.98 14.95 12.51
CA ARG A 242 38.74 13.63 11.92
C ARG A 242 37.67 13.68 10.82
N THR A 243 37.73 12.73 9.88
CA THR A 243 36.76 12.55 8.80
C THR A 243 35.97 11.25 8.94
N ALA A 244 34.69 11.28 8.60
CA ALA A 244 33.84 10.11 8.39
C ALA A 244 33.89 9.57 6.94
N GLY A 245 34.61 10.27 6.04
CA GLY A 245 34.75 9.89 4.64
C GLY A 245 33.49 10.11 3.80
N TYR A 246 32.59 10.99 4.23
CA TYR A 246 31.47 11.46 3.41
C TYR A 246 31.95 12.51 2.41
N TYR A 247 31.19 12.78 1.36
CA TYR A 247 31.67 13.60 0.24
C TYR A 247 32.14 15.02 0.62
N GLN A 248 31.36 15.75 1.43
CA GLN A 248 31.73 17.11 1.86
C GLN A 248 32.85 17.08 2.91
N ASP A 249 32.69 16.26 3.95
CA ASP A 249 33.65 16.11 5.03
C ASP A 249 35.01 15.56 4.55
N GLY A 250 35.01 14.61 3.63
CA GLY A 250 36.20 14.05 3.01
C GLY A 250 36.94 15.09 2.16
N ARG A 251 36.23 15.98 1.45
CA ARG A 251 36.87 17.07 0.70
C ARG A 251 37.55 18.08 1.62
N ARG A 252 36.91 18.45 2.73
CA ARG A 252 37.54 19.26 3.80
C ARG A 252 38.81 18.57 4.30
N PHE A 253 38.72 17.31 4.71
CA PHE A 253 39.87 16.55 5.22
C PHE A 253 41.02 16.49 4.21
N LEU A 254 40.70 16.36 2.91
CA LEU A 254 41.72 16.38 1.85
C LEU A 254 42.40 17.74 1.70
N GLN A 255 41.71 18.84 1.99
CA GLN A 255 42.30 20.18 2.04
C GLN A 255 43.18 20.34 3.28
N ASP A 256 42.65 20.00 4.46
CA ASP A 256 43.32 20.14 5.75
C ASP A 256 44.62 19.31 5.84
N THR A 257 44.70 18.22 5.07
CA THR A 257 45.88 17.33 5.04
C THR A 257 46.80 17.58 3.85
N ALA A 258 46.50 18.51 2.93
CA ALA A 258 47.26 18.69 1.69
C ALA A 258 48.77 18.90 1.92
N ASP A 259 49.14 19.80 2.84
CA ASP A 259 50.54 20.08 3.17
C ASP A 259 51.23 18.88 3.83
N LEU A 260 50.52 18.14 4.68
CA LEU A 260 51.04 16.93 5.30
C LEU A 260 51.27 15.83 4.26
N ARG A 261 50.32 15.62 3.35
CA ARG A 261 50.45 14.61 2.28
C ARG A 261 51.61 14.93 1.35
N CYS A 262 51.79 16.21 0.99
CA CYS A 262 52.92 16.68 0.20
C CYS A 262 54.25 16.39 0.90
N ARG A 263 54.39 16.76 2.18
CA ARG A 263 55.61 16.49 2.98
C ARG A 263 55.93 15.00 3.12
N LEU A 264 54.91 14.15 3.20
CA LEU A 264 55.08 12.70 3.34
C LEU A 264 55.23 11.97 2.00
N GLY A 265 55.15 12.68 0.87
CA GLY A 265 55.21 12.07 -0.46
C GLY A 265 54.07 11.08 -0.73
N LEU A 266 52.89 11.31 -0.13
CA LEU A 266 51.73 10.45 -0.35
C LEU A 266 51.14 10.70 -1.74
N ASP A 267 50.96 9.62 -2.50
CA ASP A 267 50.29 9.67 -3.79
C ASP A 267 48.78 9.85 -3.62
N ASP A 268 48.28 11.02 -4.01
CA ASP A 268 46.86 11.37 -3.98
C ASP A 268 46.00 10.39 -4.81
N ALA A 269 46.55 9.77 -5.86
CA ALA A 269 45.82 8.78 -6.66
C ALA A 269 45.52 7.49 -5.88
N ARG A 270 46.31 7.18 -4.86
CA ARG A 270 46.08 6.02 -3.97
C ARG A 270 45.06 6.32 -2.87
N LEU A 271 44.88 7.60 -2.54
CA LEU A 271 43.98 8.04 -1.48
C LEU A 271 42.59 8.45 -2.02
N ILE A 272 42.52 9.00 -3.23
CA ILE A 272 41.32 9.60 -3.80
C ILE A 272 40.80 8.70 -4.94
N ARG A 273 39.69 7.97 -4.66
CA ARG A 273 39.14 6.96 -5.58
C ARG A 273 38.28 7.53 -6.73
N ALA A 274 37.76 8.75 -6.57
CA ALA A 274 37.04 9.50 -7.61
C ALA A 274 37.06 11.00 -7.24
N ARG A 275 37.30 11.87 -8.22
CA ARG A 275 37.27 13.34 -8.08
C ARG A 275 35.90 13.90 -8.47
#